data_AF-A0AAT9I032-F1
#
_entry.id   AF-A0AAT9I032-F1
#
_cell.length_a   1.000
_cell.length_b   1.000
_cell.length_c   1.000
_cell.angle_alpha   90.00
_cell.angle_beta   90.00
_cell.angle_gamma   90.00
#
_symmetry.space_group_name_H-M   'P 1'
#
loop_
_entity.id
_entity.type
_entity.pdbx_description
1 polymer ?
#
loop_
_entity_poly.entity_id
_entity_poly.type
_entity_poly.pdbx_seq_one_letter_code
_entity_poly.pdbx_strand_id
1 'polypeptide(L)'
;MVVRTGTRVRLTACVPQIARHTPDLDTYIARRAQAWELIIETAARIAPAVDVEVSVNTRDVDERPELYLTATGSSIESGDEGVVGRGNRSNGLISMLRPWSAEGVSGKNPVYHVGKLYNLAATEAARRLHEETGLECAVALVSQSGRDLADPWQAVVQTSGPNPILAADARRVLTAVMDDLEGLRERLLAGKLATA
;
A
#
# COMPACT_ATOMS: atom_id res chain seq x y z
N MET A 1 8.17 6.68 5.31
CA MET A 1 8.64 5.47 6.02
C MET A 1 8.08 5.47 7.43
N VAL A 2 7.66 4.32 7.95
CA VAL A 2 7.08 4.21 9.30
C VAL A 2 7.69 3.01 10.01
N VAL A 3 8.16 3.21 11.23
CA VAL A 3 8.66 2.16 12.12
C VAL A 3 7.89 2.23 13.43
N ARG A 4 7.44 1.07 13.94
CA ARG A 4 6.72 0.98 15.22
C ARG A 4 7.46 0.07 16.19
N THR A 5 7.66 0.55 17.42
CA THR A 5 8.20 -0.19 18.55
C THR A 5 7.23 -0.08 19.72
N GLY A 6 6.48 -1.16 19.99
CA GLY A 6 5.39 -1.12 20.96
C GLY A 6 4.31 -0.12 20.55
N THR A 7 4.05 0.86 21.42
CA THR A 7 3.12 1.98 21.19
C THR A 7 3.78 3.21 20.56
N ARG A 8 5.10 3.22 20.40
CA ARG A 8 5.82 4.35 19.77
C ARG A 8 6.00 4.12 18.28
N VAL A 9 5.70 5.14 17.50
CA VAL A 9 5.80 5.18 16.04
C VAL A 9 6.75 6.31 15.67
N ARG A 10 7.70 6.00 14.78
CA ARG A 10 8.54 7.01 14.13
C ARG A 10 8.21 7.03 12.65
N LEU A 11 7.85 8.20 12.15
CA LEU A 11 7.48 8.44 10.77
C LEU A 11 8.48 9.42 10.15
N THR A 12 9.07 9.03 9.04
CA THR A 12 9.88 9.91 8.20
C THR A 12 9.17 10.17 6.88
N ALA A 13 8.91 11.44 6.57
CA ALA A 13 8.31 11.88 5.32
C ALA A 13 9.34 12.64 4.47
N CYS A 14 9.41 12.30 3.18
CA CYS A 14 10.24 13.00 2.22
C CYS A 14 9.31 13.67 1.22
N VAL A 15 9.16 14.99 1.32
CA VAL A 15 8.18 15.80 0.61
C VAL A 15 8.93 16.90 -0.14
N PRO A 16 9.17 16.74 -1.47
CA PRO A 16 9.81 17.80 -2.23
C PRO A 16 8.89 19.01 -2.32
N GLN A 17 9.48 20.21 -2.25
CA GLN A 17 8.76 21.44 -2.57
C GLN A 17 8.99 21.82 -4.02
N ILE A 18 7.99 22.46 -4.64
CA ILE A 18 8.09 22.91 -6.04
C ILE A 18 8.75 24.30 -6.06
N ALA A 19 9.95 24.39 -6.65
CA ALA A 19 10.81 25.57 -6.70
C ALA A 19 10.08 26.85 -7.13
N ARG A 20 9.27 26.76 -8.20
CA ARG A 20 8.51 27.92 -8.72
C ARG A 20 7.55 28.55 -7.72
N HIS A 21 7.15 27.78 -6.69
CA HIS A 21 6.20 28.20 -5.67
C HIS A 21 6.88 28.54 -4.34
N THR A 22 8.17 28.29 -4.18
CA THR A 22 8.94 28.48 -2.94
C THR A 22 10.07 29.48 -3.22
N PRO A 23 9.80 30.79 -3.10
CA PRO A 23 10.70 31.85 -3.56
C PRO A 23 11.94 32.06 -2.67
N ASP A 24 11.88 31.63 -1.41
CA ASP A 24 12.92 31.86 -0.40
C ASP A 24 12.98 30.72 0.63
N LEU A 25 14.06 30.72 1.44
CA LEU A 25 14.31 29.73 2.49
C LEU A 25 13.22 29.77 3.57
N ASP A 26 12.77 30.96 3.96
CA ASP A 26 11.74 31.12 4.99
C ASP A 26 10.43 30.45 4.58
N THR A 27 10.01 30.61 3.32
CA THR A 27 8.84 29.92 2.75
C THR A 27 9.04 28.41 2.76
N TYR A 28 10.24 27.94 2.42
CA TYR A 28 10.57 26.51 2.45
C TYR A 28 10.43 25.94 3.86
N ILE A 29 11.03 26.58 4.86
CA ILE A 29 10.99 26.17 6.26
C ILE A 29 9.54 26.17 6.77
N ALA A 30 8.77 27.24 6.50
CA ALA A 30 7.38 27.35 6.92
C ALA A 30 6.50 26.23 6.35
N ARG A 31 6.66 25.89 5.06
CA ARG A 31 5.91 24.79 4.42
C ARG A 31 6.35 23.41 4.90
N ARG A 32 7.63 23.23 5.21
CA ARG A 32 8.13 21.99 5.83
C ARG A 32 7.50 21.78 7.21
N ALA A 33 7.36 22.86 8.00
CA ALA A 33 6.64 22.84 9.27
C ALA A 33 5.14 22.55 9.08
N GLN A 34 4.49 23.18 8.10
CA GLN A 34 3.09 22.89 7.78
C GLN A 34 2.87 21.42 7.38
N ALA A 35 3.77 20.84 6.58
CA ALA A 35 3.70 19.42 6.23
C ALA A 35 3.82 18.53 7.48
N TRP A 36 4.71 18.88 8.41
CA TRP A 36 4.83 18.19 9.69
C TRP A 36 3.52 18.27 10.50
N GLU A 37 2.90 19.46 10.60
CA GLU A 37 1.64 19.69 11.31
C GLU A 37 0.50 18.82 10.74
N LEU A 38 0.34 18.83 9.42
CA LEU A 38 -0.69 18.02 8.75
C LEU A 38 -0.50 16.52 8.99
N ILE A 39 0.74 16.04 9.02
CA ILE A 39 1.05 14.63 9.27
C ILE A 39 0.73 14.27 10.72
N ILE A 40 1.15 15.09 11.70
CA ILE A 40 0.90 14.78 13.11
C ILE A 40 -0.59 14.85 13.46
N GLU A 41 -1.33 15.81 12.91
CA GLU A 41 -2.79 15.90 13.07
C GLU A 41 -3.49 14.68 12.47
N THR A 42 -3.07 14.27 11.27
CA THR A 42 -3.59 13.07 10.63
C THR A 42 -3.31 11.83 11.47
N ALA A 43 -2.09 11.69 11.99
CA ALA A 43 -1.67 10.57 12.82
C ALA A 43 -2.50 10.50 14.12
N ALA A 44 -2.67 11.63 14.82
CA ALA A 44 -3.49 11.71 16.03
C ALA A 44 -4.95 11.31 15.78
N ARG A 45 -5.50 11.67 14.62
CA ARG A 45 -6.88 11.31 14.24
C ARG A 45 -7.06 9.82 13.93
N ILE A 46 -6.12 9.20 13.21
CA ILE A 46 -6.27 7.81 12.75
C ILE A 46 -5.74 6.78 13.75
N ALA A 47 -4.82 7.19 14.63
CA ALA A 47 -4.15 6.29 15.57
C ALA A 47 -3.93 6.99 16.93
N PRO A 48 -5.01 7.36 17.66
CA PRO A 48 -4.91 8.15 18.89
C PRO A 48 -4.22 7.42 20.06
N ALA A 49 -4.07 6.10 19.98
CA ALA A 49 -3.50 5.27 21.04
C ALA A 49 -1.98 5.05 20.91
N VAL A 50 -1.33 5.63 19.88
CA VAL A 50 0.11 5.51 19.66
C VAL A 50 0.79 6.87 19.78
N ASP A 51 2.00 6.85 20.31
CA ASP A 51 2.89 8.02 20.38
C ASP A 51 3.64 8.15 19.05
N VAL A 52 3.38 9.21 18.29
CA VAL A 52 3.90 9.40 16.93
C VAL A 52 4.92 10.53 16.89
N GLU A 53 6.15 10.18 16.54
CA GLU A 53 7.23 11.11 16.26
C GLU A 53 7.38 11.27 14.74
N VAL A 54 7.30 12.51 14.25
CA VAL A 54 7.37 12.82 12.81
C VAL A 54 8.65 13.58 12.50
N SER A 55 9.35 13.17 11.45
CA SER A 55 10.47 13.88 10.84
C SER A 55 10.20 14.13 9.36
N VAL A 56 10.39 15.35 8.89
CA VAL A 56 10.18 15.73 7.49
C VAL A 56 11.50 16.19 6.87
N ASN A 57 11.84 15.66 5.70
CA ASN A 57 13.03 16.01 4.92
C ASN A 57 14.33 16.02 5.75
N THR A 58 14.63 14.91 6.42
CA THR A 58 15.73 14.79 7.40
C THR A 58 17.15 15.02 6.85
N ARG A 59 17.31 15.17 5.54
CA ARG A 59 18.60 15.52 4.91
C ARG A 59 18.81 17.02 4.81
N ASP A 60 17.76 17.82 4.97
CA ASP A 60 17.85 19.26 4.82
C ASP A 60 18.83 19.87 5.85
N VAL A 61 19.64 20.82 5.39
CA VAL A 61 20.48 21.67 6.23
C VAL A 61 20.15 23.11 5.89
N ASP A 62 19.59 23.86 6.83
CA ASP A 62 19.08 25.21 6.54
C ASP A 62 20.23 26.23 6.41
N GLU A 63 21.34 26.04 7.15
CA GLU A 63 22.54 26.90 7.10
C GLU A 63 23.41 26.67 5.86
N ARG A 64 23.28 25.48 5.26
CA ARG A 64 23.94 25.09 4.01
C ARG A 64 22.83 24.56 3.12
N PRO A 65 22.10 25.41 2.37
CA PRO A 65 20.74 25.14 1.84
C PRO A 65 20.66 23.95 0.88
N GLU A 66 20.88 22.75 1.41
CA GLU A 66 20.76 21.44 0.81
C GLU A 66 19.30 21.01 1.01
N LEU A 67 18.40 21.73 0.36
CA LEU A 67 16.96 21.58 0.55
C LEU A 67 16.38 20.60 -0.47
N TYR A 68 15.35 19.85 -0.07
CA TYR A 68 14.58 19.02 -1.00
C TYR A 68 13.63 19.86 -1.88
N LEU A 69 14.22 20.61 -2.81
CA LEU A 69 13.54 21.49 -3.75
C LEU A 69 13.62 20.91 -5.18
N THR A 70 12.50 20.92 -5.90
CA THR A 70 12.41 20.37 -7.27
C THR A 70 11.66 21.32 -8.20
N ALA A 71 12.02 21.39 -9.47
CA ALA A 71 11.31 22.17 -10.48
C ALA A 71 9.94 21.56 -10.85
N THR A 72 9.87 20.22 -10.94
CA THR A 72 8.70 19.47 -11.43
C THR A 72 7.88 18.82 -10.33
N GLY A 73 8.38 18.75 -9.09
CA GLY A 73 7.75 18.04 -7.97
C GLY A 73 8.18 16.58 -7.82
N SER A 74 9.17 16.11 -8.58
CA SER A 74 9.68 14.74 -8.51
C SER A 74 11.21 14.72 -8.52
N SER A 75 11.82 13.84 -7.72
CA SER A 75 13.28 13.64 -7.71
C SER A 75 13.83 13.02 -9.00
N ILE A 76 12.97 12.51 -9.89
CA ILE A 76 13.37 11.98 -11.21
C ILE A 76 14.16 13.01 -12.01
N GLU A 77 13.83 14.30 -11.87
CA GLU A 77 14.57 15.38 -12.55
C GLU A 77 16.04 15.52 -12.07
N SER A 78 16.35 14.97 -10.90
CA SER A 78 17.68 15.01 -10.27
C SER A 78 18.46 13.70 -10.45
N GLY A 79 17.97 12.80 -11.30
CA GLY A 79 18.63 11.54 -11.65
C GLY A 79 18.10 10.30 -10.94
N ASP A 80 17.04 10.41 -10.14
CA ASP A 80 16.35 9.22 -9.61
C ASP A 80 15.65 8.44 -10.74
N GLU A 81 15.61 7.11 -10.60
CA GLU A 81 15.01 6.21 -11.58
C GLU A 81 13.82 5.46 -10.99
N GLY A 82 12.78 5.27 -11.80
CA GLY A 82 11.59 4.50 -11.44
C GLY A 82 11.43 3.26 -12.31
N VAL A 83 11.11 2.12 -11.69
CA VAL A 83 10.87 0.85 -12.41
C VAL A 83 9.59 0.19 -11.90
N VAL A 84 8.79 -0.36 -12.82
CA VAL A 84 7.55 -1.08 -12.50
C VAL A 84 7.83 -2.24 -11.52
N GLY A 85 6.99 -2.37 -10.49
CA GLY A 85 7.10 -3.43 -9.47
C GLY A 85 8.08 -3.15 -8.32
N ARG A 86 8.84 -2.05 -8.38
CA ARG A 86 9.80 -1.66 -7.32
C ARG A 86 9.21 -0.76 -6.22
N GLY A 87 7.94 -0.38 -6.33
CA GLY A 87 7.23 0.43 -5.34
C GLY A 87 6.27 -0.39 -4.48
N ASN A 88 5.07 0.16 -4.27
CA ASN A 88 4.00 -0.45 -3.51
C ASN A 88 3.56 -1.81 -4.07
N ARG A 89 2.98 -2.64 -3.20
CA ARG A 89 2.21 -3.81 -3.62
C ARG A 89 0.79 -3.39 -4.04
N SER A 90 -0.03 -4.35 -4.46
CA SER A 90 -1.40 -4.08 -4.95
C SER A 90 -2.29 -3.36 -3.94
N ASN A 91 -1.97 -3.42 -2.65
CA ASN A 91 -2.68 -2.74 -1.57
C ASN A 91 -2.15 -1.32 -1.27
N GLY A 92 -1.20 -0.81 -2.05
CA GLY A 92 -0.63 0.52 -1.87
C GLY A 92 0.46 0.64 -0.79
N LEU A 93 0.93 -0.48 -0.22
CA LEU A 93 1.95 -0.48 0.84
C LEU A 93 3.12 -1.42 0.54
N ILE A 94 4.26 -1.17 1.19
CA ILE A 94 5.37 -2.12 1.32
C ILE A 94 5.41 -2.57 2.79
N SER A 95 4.87 -3.75 3.06
CA SER A 95 4.73 -4.30 4.41
C SER A 95 5.69 -5.45 4.65
N MET A 96 6.84 -5.18 5.28
CA MET A 96 7.89 -6.18 5.51
C MET A 96 7.47 -7.37 6.39
N LEU A 97 6.47 -7.17 7.26
CA LEU A 97 6.02 -8.16 8.24
C LEU A 97 4.69 -8.83 7.88
N ARG A 98 4.17 -8.60 6.67
CA ARG A 98 2.95 -9.28 6.18
C ARG A 98 3.32 -10.12 4.95
N PRO A 99 2.64 -11.24 4.69
CA PRO A 99 2.79 -11.96 3.43
C PRO A 99 2.51 -11.03 2.24
N TRP A 100 3.33 -11.09 1.20
CA TRP A 100 3.18 -10.28 -0.01
C TRP A 100 3.60 -11.06 -1.26
N SER A 101 3.08 -10.64 -2.41
CA SER A 101 3.47 -11.17 -3.72
C SER A 101 4.52 -10.30 -4.38
N ALA A 102 5.56 -10.93 -4.95
CA ALA A 102 6.59 -10.23 -5.72
C ALA A 102 6.15 -9.79 -7.13
N GLU A 103 4.91 -10.10 -7.53
CA GLU A 103 4.38 -9.70 -8.82
C GLU A 103 4.25 -8.17 -8.94
N GLY A 104 4.82 -7.63 -10.02
CA GLY A 104 4.56 -6.27 -10.47
C GLY A 104 3.20 -6.21 -11.17
N VAL A 105 2.19 -5.67 -10.49
CA VAL A 105 0.80 -5.69 -10.97
C VAL A 105 0.52 -4.65 -12.07
N SER A 106 1.20 -3.50 -12.02
CA SER A 106 1.00 -2.41 -12.97
C SER A 106 1.40 -2.81 -14.40
N GLY A 107 0.59 -2.43 -15.39
CA GLY A 107 0.81 -2.74 -16.81
C GLY A 107 0.45 -4.17 -17.24
N LYS A 108 0.23 -5.11 -16.29
CA LYS A 108 -0.22 -6.47 -16.64
C LYS A 108 -1.67 -6.49 -17.12
N ASN A 109 -1.98 -7.41 -18.02
CA ASN A 109 -3.31 -7.54 -18.63
C ASN A 109 -4.37 -7.82 -17.54
N PRO A 110 -5.42 -6.99 -17.44
CA PRO A 110 -6.44 -7.11 -16.41
C PRO A 110 -7.41 -8.28 -16.62
N VAL A 111 -7.44 -8.91 -17.80
CA VAL A 111 -8.40 -9.97 -18.14
C VAL A 111 -7.88 -11.35 -17.75
N TYR A 112 -6.62 -11.66 -18.06
CA TYR A 112 -6.09 -13.03 -17.92
C TYR A 112 -4.80 -13.14 -17.12
N HIS A 113 -4.12 -12.04 -16.76
CA HIS A 113 -2.85 -12.17 -16.04
C HIS A 113 -3.11 -12.59 -14.59
N VAL A 114 -2.87 -13.87 -14.31
CA VAL A 114 -3.08 -14.51 -13.00
C VAL A 114 -2.50 -13.66 -11.87
N GLY A 115 -1.23 -13.27 -11.93
CA GLY A 115 -0.58 -12.54 -10.84
C GLY A 115 -1.26 -11.22 -10.50
N LYS A 116 -1.93 -10.58 -11.46
CA LYS A 116 -2.68 -9.34 -11.22
C LYS A 116 -4.01 -9.63 -10.56
N LEU A 117 -4.78 -10.54 -11.17
CA LEU A 117 -6.11 -10.87 -10.69
C LEU A 117 -6.09 -11.58 -9.35
N TYR A 118 -5.13 -12.45 -9.09
CA TYR A 118 -5.00 -13.15 -7.82
C TYR A 118 -4.61 -12.22 -6.67
N ASN A 119 -3.79 -11.20 -6.92
CA ASN A 119 -3.51 -10.19 -5.89
C ASN A 119 -4.79 -9.40 -5.52
N LEU A 120 -5.63 -9.06 -6.51
CA LEU A 120 -6.90 -8.36 -6.28
C LEU A 120 -7.94 -9.26 -5.59
N ALA A 121 -8.11 -10.49 -6.08
CA ALA A 121 -9.01 -11.48 -5.51
C ALA A 121 -8.61 -11.86 -4.08
N ALA A 122 -7.31 -12.06 -3.82
CA ALA A 122 -6.81 -12.33 -2.46
C ALA A 122 -7.09 -11.16 -1.50
N THR A 123 -6.92 -9.91 -1.96
CA THR A 123 -7.24 -8.72 -1.16
C THR A 123 -8.73 -8.64 -0.86
N GLU A 124 -9.59 -8.88 -1.86
CA GLU A 124 -11.05 -8.91 -1.70
C GLU A 124 -11.50 -10.03 -0.75
N ALA A 125 -10.94 -11.24 -0.87
CA ALA A 125 -11.23 -12.36 0.01
C ALA A 125 -10.80 -12.07 1.45
N ALA A 126 -9.60 -11.54 1.66
CA ALA A 126 -9.11 -11.16 2.98
C ALA A 126 -10.00 -10.09 3.63
N ARG A 127 -10.46 -9.09 2.86
CA ARG A 127 -11.40 -8.06 3.32
C ARG A 127 -12.73 -8.68 3.77
N ARG A 128 -13.35 -9.52 2.94
CA ARG A 128 -14.63 -10.17 3.28
C ARG A 128 -14.51 -11.06 4.51
N LEU A 129 -13.44 -11.86 4.60
CA LEU A 129 -13.18 -12.68 5.79
C LEU A 129 -13.00 -11.83 7.05
N HIS A 130 -12.27 -10.71 6.95
CA HIS A 130 -12.12 -9.79 8.06
C HIS A 130 -13.47 -9.18 8.50
N GLU A 131 -14.30 -8.76 7.55
CA GLU A 131 -15.62 -8.19 7.84
C GLU A 131 -16.57 -9.19 8.50
N GLU A 132 -16.55 -10.45 8.09
CA GLU A 132 -17.40 -11.50 8.68
C GLU A 132 -16.91 -11.97 10.05
N THR A 133 -15.59 -11.95 10.31
CA THR A 133 -15.00 -12.62 11.48
C THR A 133 -14.35 -11.68 12.50
N GLY A 134 -14.02 -10.45 12.09
CA GLY A 134 -13.22 -9.50 12.86
C GLY A 134 -11.74 -9.85 12.97
N LEU A 135 -11.28 -10.95 12.35
CA LEU A 135 -9.91 -11.44 12.46
C LEU A 135 -8.97 -10.76 11.46
N GLU A 136 -7.70 -10.62 11.80
CA GLU A 136 -6.69 -10.27 10.80
C GLU A 136 -6.51 -11.45 9.84
N CYS A 137 -6.75 -11.23 8.55
CA CYS A 137 -6.72 -12.27 7.52
C CYS A 137 -5.68 -11.94 6.43
N ALA A 138 -4.89 -12.93 6.03
CA ALA A 138 -4.06 -12.90 4.84
C ALA A 138 -4.42 -14.07 3.93
N VAL A 139 -4.58 -13.80 2.65
CA VAL A 139 -4.96 -14.81 1.64
C VAL A 139 -3.86 -14.88 0.59
N ALA A 140 -3.47 -16.09 0.22
CA ALA A 140 -2.60 -16.35 -0.92
C ALA A 140 -3.29 -17.31 -1.87
N LEU A 141 -3.33 -16.95 -3.16
CA LEU A 141 -3.86 -17.77 -4.24
C LEU A 141 -2.70 -18.19 -5.13
N VAL A 142 -2.63 -19.49 -5.45
CA VAL A 142 -1.56 -20.07 -6.28
C VAL A 142 -2.22 -20.72 -7.48
N SER A 143 -1.78 -20.37 -8.69
CA SER A 143 -2.21 -21.03 -9.93
C SER A 143 -1.31 -22.21 -10.26
N GLN A 144 -1.81 -23.09 -11.11
CA GLN A 144 -1.01 -24.09 -11.81
C GLN A 144 -1.16 -23.84 -13.32
N SER A 145 -0.06 -23.89 -14.06
CA SER A 145 -0.08 -23.67 -15.51
C SER A 145 -1.08 -24.62 -16.19
N GLY A 146 -1.91 -24.07 -17.09
CA GLY A 146 -2.96 -24.82 -17.79
C GLY A 146 -4.26 -25.00 -17.00
N ARG A 147 -4.34 -24.50 -15.77
CA ARG A 147 -5.57 -24.48 -14.98
C ARG A 147 -6.37 -23.20 -15.23
N ASP A 148 -7.69 -23.32 -15.14
CA ASP A 148 -8.59 -22.16 -15.29
C ASP A 148 -8.32 -21.10 -14.22
N LEU A 149 -8.43 -19.84 -14.62
CA LEU A 149 -8.18 -18.70 -13.74
C LEU A 149 -9.16 -18.64 -12.55
N ALA A 150 -10.40 -19.11 -12.73
CA ALA A 150 -11.38 -19.16 -11.65
C ALA A 150 -11.13 -20.30 -10.66
N ASP A 151 -10.22 -21.23 -10.99
CA ASP A 151 -9.95 -22.42 -10.20
C ASP A 151 -8.48 -22.42 -9.72
N PRO A 152 -8.17 -21.78 -8.58
CA PRO A 152 -6.81 -21.75 -8.07
C PRO A 152 -6.34 -23.16 -7.70
N TRP A 153 -5.04 -23.43 -7.91
CA TRP A 153 -4.44 -24.69 -7.51
C TRP A 153 -4.42 -24.86 -6.01
N GLN A 154 -4.06 -23.79 -5.30
CA GLN A 154 -4.10 -23.72 -3.85
C GLN A 154 -4.63 -22.35 -3.42
N ALA A 155 -5.39 -22.35 -2.32
CA ALA A 155 -5.75 -21.15 -1.59
C ALA A 155 -5.34 -21.33 -0.13
N VAL A 156 -4.52 -20.42 0.37
CA VAL A 156 -4.03 -20.42 1.74
C VAL A 156 -4.63 -19.23 2.46
N VAL A 157 -5.30 -19.49 3.58
CA VAL A 157 -5.85 -18.45 4.46
C VAL A 157 -5.10 -18.51 5.78
N GLN A 158 -4.43 -17.42 6.13
CA GLN A 158 -3.75 -17.25 7.41
C GLN A 158 -4.54 -16.24 8.24
N THR A 159 -4.80 -16.58 9.50
CA THR A 159 -5.59 -15.76 10.40
C THR A 159 -4.83 -15.52 11.69
N SER A 160 -4.93 -14.32 12.25
CA SER A 160 -4.45 -14.01 13.60
C SER A 160 -5.62 -13.63 14.51
N GLY A 161 -5.71 -14.30 15.65
CA GLY A 161 -6.75 -14.06 16.66
C GLY A 161 -7.06 -15.32 17.48
N PRO A 162 -8.01 -15.22 18.42
CA PRO A 162 -8.27 -16.27 19.40
C PRO A 162 -8.85 -17.55 18.80
N ASN A 163 -9.59 -17.44 17.69
CA ASN A 163 -10.24 -18.57 17.05
C ASN A 163 -9.88 -18.63 15.55
N PRO A 164 -9.51 -19.81 15.01
CA PRO A 164 -9.28 -19.97 13.58
C PRO A 164 -10.60 -19.92 12.80
N ILE A 165 -10.54 -19.46 11.56
CA ILE A 165 -11.68 -19.51 10.63
C ILE A 165 -11.96 -20.98 10.26
N LEU A 166 -13.24 -21.37 10.26
CA LEU A 166 -13.64 -22.68 9.78
C LEU A 166 -13.35 -22.81 8.28
N ALA A 167 -12.80 -23.96 7.88
CA ALA A 167 -12.45 -24.20 6.48
C ALA A 167 -13.65 -24.04 5.52
N ALA A 168 -14.86 -24.32 5.99
CA ALA A 168 -16.09 -24.13 5.22
C ALA A 168 -16.38 -22.65 4.93
N ASP A 169 -16.19 -21.76 5.91
CA ASP A 169 -16.41 -20.32 5.75
C ASP A 169 -15.36 -19.70 4.83
N ALA A 170 -14.09 -20.07 5.05
CA ALA A 170 -13.01 -19.67 4.16
C ALA A 170 -13.28 -20.10 2.71
N ARG A 171 -13.71 -21.36 2.50
CA ARG A 171 -14.06 -21.88 1.18
C ARG A 171 -15.23 -21.12 0.56
N ARG A 172 -16.30 -20.86 1.32
CA ARG A 172 -17.47 -20.11 0.83
C ARG A 172 -17.06 -18.73 0.32
N VAL A 173 -16.28 -17.98 1.11
CA VAL A 173 -15.84 -16.63 0.71
C VAL A 173 -14.92 -16.69 -0.51
N LEU A 174 -13.95 -17.62 -0.52
CA LEU A 174 -13.03 -17.78 -1.65
C LEU A 174 -13.77 -18.13 -2.93
N THR A 175 -14.68 -19.10 -2.90
CA THR A 175 -15.51 -19.46 -4.06
C THR A 175 -16.31 -18.26 -4.55
N ALA A 176 -17.00 -17.54 -3.66
CA ALA A 176 -17.78 -16.37 -4.05
C ALA A 176 -16.93 -15.24 -4.68
N VAL A 177 -15.67 -15.09 -4.28
CA VAL A 177 -14.74 -14.12 -4.89
C VAL A 177 -14.23 -14.60 -6.25
N MET A 178 -13.91 -15.89 -6.39
CA MET A 178 -13.44 -16.46 -7.65
C MET A 178 -14.54 -16.54 -8.71
N ASP A 179 -15.79 -16.76 -8.30
CA ASP A 179 -16.96 -16.74 -9.19
C ASP A 179 -17.24 -15.31 -9.73
N ASP A 180 -16.83 -14.27 -8.98
CA ASP A 180 -17.00 -12.85 -9.33
C ASP A 180 -15.70 -12.21 -9.87
N LEU A 181 -14.86 -12.98 -10.56
CA LEU A 181 -13.68 -12.43 -11.22
C LEU A 181 -14.03 -11.37 -12.27
N GLU A 182 -15.19 -11.49 -12.93
CA GLU A 182 -15.63 -10.49 -13.91
C GLU A 182 -15.97 -9.16 -13.24
N GLY A 183 -16.68 -9.15 -12.11
CA GLY A 183 -16.94 -7.93 -11.35
C GLY A 183 -15.64 -7.27 -10.87
N LEU A 184 -14.63 -8.05 -10.49
CA LEU A 184 -13.29 -7.53 -10.18
C LEU A 184 -12.62 -6.88 -11.40
N ARG A 185 -12.74 -7.47 -12.60
CA ARG A 185 -12.22 -6.90 -13.85
C ARG A 185 -12.92 -5.60 -14.21
N GLU A 186 -14.25 -5.57 -14.13
CA GLU A 186 -15.04 -4.37 -14.45
C GLU A 186 -14.66 -3.21 -13.52
N ARG A 187 -14.58 -3.47 -12.20
CA ARG A 187 -14.14 -2.46 -11.22
C ARG A 187 -12.73 -1.97 -11.50
N LEU A 188 -11.82 -2.87 -11.86
CA LEU A 188 -10.45 -2.53 -12.22
C LEU A 188 -10.37 -1.67 -13.48
N LEU A 189 -11.08 -2.06 -14.55
CA LEU A 189 -11.11 -1.32 -15.82
C LEU A 189 -11.79 0.05 -15.67
N ALA A 190 -12.75 0.17 -14.75
CA ALA A 190 -13.39 1.43 -14.40
C ALA A 190 -12.54 2.32 -13.46
N GLY A 191 -11.33 1.88 -13.08
CA GLY A 191 -10.45 2.63 -12.16
C GLY A 191 -10.96 2.69 -10.72
N LYS A 192 -11.91 1.81 -10.34
CA LYS A 192 -12.48 1.74 -8.98
C LYS A 192 -11.63 0.87 -8.04
N LEU A 193 -10.62 0.18 -8.55
CA LEU A 193 -9.63 -0.55 -7.76
C LEU A 193 -8.25 0.06 -7.94
N ALA A 194 -7.66 0.48 -6.84
CA ALA A 194 -6.24 0.83 -6.81
C ALA A 194 -5.40 -0.43 -7.03
N THR A 195 -4.35 -0.30 -7.85
CA THR A 195 -3.39 -1.39 -8.11
C THR A 195 -1.95 -1.05 -7.75
N ALA A 196 -1.71 0.19 -7.29
CA ALA A 196 -0.46 0.72 -6.76
C ALA A 196 -0.72 2.10 -6.15
#